data_AF-A0A2V6N1C0-F1
#
_entry.id   AF-A0A2V6N1C0-F1
#
_cell.length_a   1.000
_cell.length_b   1.000
_cell.length_c   1.000
_cell.angle_alpha   90.00
_cell.angle_beta   90.00
_cell.angle_gamma   90.00
#
_symmetry.space_group_name_H-M   'P 1'
#
loop_
_entity.id
_entity.type
_entity.pdbx_description
1 polymer ?
#
loop_
_entity_poly.entity_id
_entity_poly.type
_entity_poly.pdbx_seq_one_letter_code
_entity_poly.pdbx_strand_id
1 'polypeptide(L)'
;MFQIIFNELSAAEMSALPKKMQLNLLEQFEILPEDLDRLDAKHFGVIEREGKKLYRYRAKDYRIYFAKTQEGIKIHRVLHKNTFRDFLFRSKLPVAEDQQLGKTREFWKLIEQGEKTRKA
;
A
#
# COMPACT_ATOMS: atom_id res chain seq x y z
N MET A 1 10.87 16.55 -10.06
CA MET A 1 9.42 16.59 -9.85
C MET A 1 9.04 15.28 -9.19
N PHE A 2 8.34 15.29 -8.05
CA PHE A 2 7.93 14.06 -7.37
C PHE A 2 6.71 13.46 -8.09
N GLN A 3 6.75 12.16 -8.36
CA GLN A 3 5.67 11.44 -9.06
C GLN A 3 4.96 10.44 -8.15
N ILE A 4 3.63 10.46 -8.20
CA ILE A 4 2.78 9.44 -7.59
C ILE A 4 2.18 8.60 -8.71
N ILE A 5 2.64 7.36 -8.83
CA ILE A 5 2.23 6.43 -9.89
C ILE A 5 1.17 5.47 -9.33
N PHE A 6 0.07 5.32 -10.04
CA PHE A 6 -0.97 4.33 -9.73
C PHE A 6 -0.99 3.25 -10.80
N ASN A 7 -1.14 1.98 -10.39
CA ASN A 7 -1.62 0.95 -11.31
C ASN A 7 -3.15 1.02 -11.44
N GLU A 8 -3.74 0.35 -12.42
CA GLU A 8 -5.19 0.41 -12.71
C GLU A 8 -6.05 0.07 -11.48
N LEU A 9 -5.64 -0.95 -10.73
CA LEU A 9 -6.37 -1.39 -9.54
C LEU A 9 -6.32 -0.32 -8.44
N SER A 10 -5.12 0.19 -8.14
CA SER A 10 -4.93 1.23 -7.12
C SER A 10 -5.60 2.56 -7.51
N ALA A 11 -5.68 2.87 -8.81
CA ALA A 11 -6.41 4.03 -9.31
C ALA A 11 -7.91 3.89 -9.07
N ALA A 12 -8.48 2.70 -9.38
CA ALA A 12 -9.88 2.41 -9.09
C ALA A 12 -10.18 2.43 -7.58
N GLU A 13 -9.31 1.81 -6.77
CA GLU A 13 -9.45 1.80 -5.31
C GLU A 13 -9.35 3.21 -4.70
N MET A 14 -8.44 4.05 -5.20
CA MET A 14 -8.32 5.47 -4.82
C MET A 14 -9.57 6.26 -5.22
N SER A 15 -10.08 6.05 -6.44
CA SER A 15 -11.24 6.76 -6.97
C SER A 15 -12.54 6.42 -6.22
N ALA A 16 -12.61 5.24 -5.61
CA ALA A 16 -13.74 4.80 -4.78
C ALA A 16 -13.77 5.47 -3.39
N LEU A 17 -12.72 6.19 -2.99
CA LEU A 17 -12.69 6.89 -1.70
C LEU A 17 -13.54 8.16 -1.71
N PRO A 18 -14.02 8.63 -0.55
CA PRO A 18 -14.60 9.98 -0.45
C PRO A 18 -13.60 11.05 -0.91
N LYS A 19 -14.06 12.07 -1.65
CA LYS A 19 -13.18 13.07 -2.27
C LYS A 19 -12.24 13.79 -1.30
N LYS A 20 -12.73 14.14 -0.11
CA LYS A 20 -11.88 14.73 0.96
C LYS A 20 -10.75 13.80 1.38
N MET A 21 -10.99 12.48 1.39
CA MET A 21 -9.98 11.50 1.73
C MET A 21 -8.95 11.36 0.60
N GLN A 22 -9.38 11.38 -0.66
CA GLN A 22 -8.46 11.36 -1.81
C GLN A 22 -7.47 12.53 -1.72
N LEU A 23 -7.97 13.76 -1.50
CA LEU A 23 -7.14 14.95 -1.36
C LEU A 23 -6.14 14.84 -0.20
N ASN A 24 -6.63 14.47 0.99
CA ASN A 24 -5.76 14.29 2.16
C ASN A 24 -4.68 13.23 1.93
N LEU A 25 -4.96 12.18 1.17
CA LEU A 25 -3.97 11.15 0.84
C LEU A 25 -2.90 11.69 -0.10
N LEU A 26 -3.30 12.41 -1.16
CA LEU A 26 -2.37 13.02 -2.10
C LEU A 26 -1.43 14.00 -1.40
N GLU A 27 -1.98 14.90 -0.56
CA GLU A 27 -1.19 15.84 0.25
C GLU A 27 -0.16 15.11 1.13
N GLN A 28 -0.57 14.03 1.80
CA GLN A 28 0.35 13.24 2.63
C GLN A 28 1.46 12.55 1.84
N PHE A 29 1.18 12.15 0.59
CA PHE A 29 2.18 11.51 -0.26
C PHE A 29 3.19 12.49 -0.85
N GLU A 30 2.78 13.72 -1.15
CA GLU A 30 3.68 14.77 -1.64
C GLU A 30 4.69 15.23 -0.58
N ILE A 31 4.29 15.23 0.70
CA ILE A 31 5.16 15.65 1.82
C ILE A 31 5.94 14.49 2.44
N LEU A 32 5.88 13.28 1.87
CA LEU A 32 6.65 12.16 2.39
C LEU A 32 8.15 12.51 2.36
N PRO A 33 8.89 12.24 3.44
CA PRO A 33 10.34 12.36 3.43
C PRO A 33 10.94 11.62 2.23
N GLU A 34 11.92 12.23 1.58
CA GLU A 34 12.75 11.54 0.58
C GLU A 34 13.38 10.27 1.16
N ASP A 35 13.63 10.30 2.48
CA ASP A 35 14.10 9.18 3.30
C ASP A 35 12.94 8.50 4.04
N LEU A 36 12.31 7.53 3.36
CA LEU A 36 11.21 6.73 3.90
C LEU A 36 11.66 5.80 5.05
N ASP A 37 12.97 5.60 5.27
CA ASP A 37 13.46 4.79 6.40
C ASP A 37 13.33 5.55 7.74
N ARG A 38 13.02 6.87 7.73
CA ARG A 38 12.83 7.71 8.93
C ARG A 38 11.36 8.01 9.26
N LEU A 39 10.42 7.28 8.65
CA LEU A 39 8.99 7.49 8.85
C LEU A 39 8.52 7.13 10.26
N ASP A 40 7.46 7.79 10.73
CA ASP A 40 6.80 7.47 11.99
C ASP A 40 6.19 6.06 11.96
N ALA A 41 6.79 5.14 12.73
CA ALA A 41 6.39 3.75 12.84
C ALA A 41 4.93 3.55 13.34
N LYS A 42 4.28 4.59 13.91
CA LYS A 42 2.86 4.50 14.27
C LYS A 42 1.95 4.46 13.03
N HIS A 43 2.31 5.21 12.00
CA HIS A 43 1.52 5.37 10.79
C HIS A 43 2.08 4.54 9.63
N PHE A 44 3.39 4.32 9.62
CA PHE A 44 4.09 3.62 8.57
C PHE A 44 4.58 2.24 9.04
N GLY A 45 4.50 1.27 8.14
CA GLY A 45 5.09 -0.04 8.31
C GLY A 45 5.92 -0.43 7.10
N VAL A 46 6.95 -1.24 7.31
CA VAL A 46 7.78 -1.79 6.24
C VAL A 46 7.56 -3.29 6.16
N ILE A 47 7.24 -3.77 4.97
CA ILE A 47 7.02 -5.17 4.65
C ILE A 47 8.08 -5.56 3.63
N GLU A 48 8.93 -6.51 4.01
CA GLU A 48 10.05 -6.94 3.16
C GLU A 48 9.95 -8.42 2.82
N ARG A 49 10.27 -8.76 1.57
CA ARG A 49 10.45 -10.15 1.13
C ARG A 49 11.49 -10.22 0.03
N GLU A 50 12.49 -11.08 0.19
CA GLU A 50 13.48 -11.38 -0.86
C GLU A 50 14.10 -10.07 -1.44
N GLY A 51 14.41 -9.10 -0.58
CA GLY A 51 14.96 -7.79 -0.96
C GLY A 51 13.95 -6.78 -1.55
N LYS A 52 12.68 -7.16 -1.74
CA LYS A 52 11.60 -6.24 -2.12
C LYS A 52 11.04 -5.57 -0.88
N LYS A 53 11.20 -4.24 -0.79
CA LYS A 53 10.59 -3.40 0.24
C LYS A 53 9.24 -2.85 -0.24
N LEU A 54 8.22 -3.00 0.59
CA LEU A 54 6.89 -2.43 0.41
C LEU A 54 6.54 -1.65 1.68
N TYR A 55 6.13 -0.40 1.52
CA TYR A 55 5.71 0.46 2.61
C TYR A 55 4.20 0.40 2.76
N ARG A 56 3.72 0.50 3.99
CA ARG A 56 2.30 0.61 4.32
C ARG A 56 2.05 1.89 5.09
N TYR A 57 1.17 2.74 4.58
CA TYR A 57 0.63 3.87 5.33
C TYR A 57 -0.77 3.56 5.88
N ARG A 58 -0.97 3.78 7.18
CA ARG A 58 -2.27 3.65 7.87
C ARG A 58 -2.96 5.01 7.92
N ALA A 59 -3.91 5.23 7.01
CA ALA A 59 -4.73 6.43 6.95
C ALA A 59 -6.12 6.14 7.52
N LYS A 60 -6.30 6.30 8.84
CA LYS A 60 -7.55 5.96 9.54
C LYS A 60 -8.00 4.53 9.22
N ASP A 61 -9.07 4.42 8.43
CA ASP A 61 -9.68 3.16 8.03
C ASP A 61 -9.07 2.55 6.77
N TYR A 62 -8.05 3.16 6.17
CA TYR A 62 -7.42 2.68 4.96
C TYR A 62 -5.97 2.27 5.20
N ARG A 63 -5.51 1.28 4.42
CA ARG A 63 -4.14 0.79 4.37
C ARG A 63 -3.67 0.96 2.94
N ILE A 64 -2.67 1.81 2.74
CA ILE A 64 -2.13 2.09 1.42
C ILE A 64 -0.77 1.44 1.33
N TYR A 65 -0.60 0.58 0.33
CA TYR A 65 0.63 -0.15 0.08
C TYR A 65 1.34 0.46 -1.11
N PHE A 66 2.60 0.84 -0.94
CA PHE A 66 3.36 1.54 -1.97
C PHE A 66 4.84 1.18 -1.92
N ALA A 67 5.53 1.38 -3.04
CA ALA A 67 6.97 1.20 -3.15
C ALA A 67 7.63 2.50 -3.62
N LYS A 68 8.88 2.73 -3.23
CA LYS A 68 9.68 3.86 -3.74
C LYS A 68 10.08 3.60 -5.19
N THR A 69 10.07 4.64 -6.01
CA THR A 69 10.62 4.64 -7.37
C THR A 69 11.77 5.65 -7.46
N GLN A 70 12.43 5.74 -8.61
CA GLN A 70 13.50 6.72 -8.82
C GLN A 70 12.99 8.16 -8.70
N GLU A 71 11.75 8.41 -9.11
CA GLU A 71 11.17 9.77 -9.21
C GLU A 71 10.03 10.03 -8.20
N GLY A 72 9.76 9.09 -7.30
CA GLY A 72 8.73 9.25 -6.27
C GLY A 72 8.25 7.92 -5.70
N ILE A 73 6.94 7.65 -5.82
CA ILE A 73 6.32 6.43 -5.28
C ILE A 73 5.36 5.79 -6.27
N LYS A 74 5.18 4.49 -6.12
CA LYS A 74 4.16 3.70 -6.80
C LYS A 74 3.18 3.11 -5.80
N ILE A 75 1.91 3.47 -5.90
CA ILE A 75 0.83 2.88 -5.12
C ILE A 75 0.44 1.54 -5.75
N HIS A 76 0.49 0.47 -4.96
CA HIS A 76 0.09 -0.87 -5.40
C HIS A 76 -1.35 -1.21 -5.03
N ARG A 77 -1.80 -0.81 -3.83
CA ARG A 77 -3.14 -1.09 -3.30
C ARG A 77 -3.61 -0.01 -2.32
N VAL A 78 -4.91 0.27 -2.31
CA VAL A 78 -5.61 1.13 -1.34
C VAL A 78 -6.77 0.33 -0.74
N LEU A 79 -6.60 -0.18 0.47
CA LEU A 79 -7.54 -1.13 1.07
C LEU A 79 -8.24 -0.55 2.30
N HIS A 80 -9.56 -0.67 2.36
CA HIS A 80 -10.28 -0.43 3.60
C HIS A 80 -9.92 -1.50 4.65
N LYS A 81 -9.94 -1.14 5.93
CA LYS A 81 -9.56 -2.01 7.06
C LYS A 81 -10.38 -3.30 7.10
N ASN A 82 -11.66 -3.21 6.75
CA ASN A 82 -12.56 -4.36 6.74
C ASN A 82 -12.23 -5.29 5.56
N THR A 83 -11.95 -4.74 4.38
CA THR A 83 -11.50 -5.51 3.21
C THR A 83 -10.19 -6.24 3.49
N PHE A 84 -9.24 -5.56 4.15
CA PHE A 84 -7.98 -6.18 4.54
C PHE A 84 -8.18 -7.28 5.59
N ARG A 85 -9.03 -7.05 6.59
CA ARG A 85 -9.36 -8.05 7.62
C ARG A 85 -10.01 -9.30 7.03
N ASP A 86 -10.96 -9.10 6.12
CA ASP A 86 -11.63 -10.15 5.37
C ASP A 86 -10.66 -10.95 4.49
N PHE A 87 -9.70 -10.28 3.85
CA PHE A 87 -8.58 -10.96 3.18
C PHE A 87 -7.76 -11.84 4.14
N LEU A 88 -7.32 -11.31 5.29
CA LEU A 88 -6.55 -12.09 6.27
C LEU A 88 -7.32 -13.34 6.72
N PHE A 89 -8.62 -13.17 7.02
CA PHE A 89 -9.49 -14.27 7.44
C PHE A 89 -9.60 -15.36 6.36
N ARG A 90 -9.92 -15.00 5.11
CA ARG A 90 -10.03 -15.97 4.01
C ARG A 90 -8.72 -16.66 3.68
N SER A 91 -7.60 -15.96 3.81
CA SER A 91 -6.27 -16.51 3.58
C SER A 91 -5.72 -17.28 4.78
N LYS A 92 -6.50 -17.45 5.86
CA LYS A 92 -6.09 -18.11 7.11
C LYS A 92 -4.79 -17.51 7.68
N LEU A 93 -4.61 -16.21 7.50
CA LEU A 93 -3.47 -15.48 8.03
C LEU A 93 -3.82 -14.95 9.43
N PRO A 94 -2.90 -15.02 10.40
CA PRO A 94 -3.11 -14.36 11.68
C PRO A 94 -3.26 -12.85 11.47
N VAL A 95 -3.82 -12.15 12.46
CA VAL A 95 -3.75 -10.68 12.50
C VAL A 95 -2.27 -10.32 12.67
N ALA A 96 -1.62 -10.12 11.53
CA ALA A 96 -0.17 -10.17 11.42
C ALA A 96 0.45 -8.77 11.58
N GLU A 97 1.58 -8.73 12.28
CA GLU A 97 2.54 -7.62 12.16
C GLU A 97 3.15 -7.60 10.74
N ASP A 98 3.71 -6.46 10.34
CA ASP A 98 4.23 -6.26 8.97
C ASP A 98 5.28 -7.30 8.55
N GLN A 99 6.13 -7.72 9.50
CA GLN A 99 7.12 -8.76 9.27
C GLN A 99 6.51 -10.13 8.95
N GLN A 100 5.36 -10.45 9.54
CA GLN A 100 4.66 -11.70 9.26
C GLN A 100 3.96 -11.64 7.90
N LEU A 101 3.38 -10.49 7.52
CA LEU A 101 2.77 -10.29 6.20
C LEU A 101 3.78 -10.52 5.08
N GLY A 102 5.01 -10.02 5.23
CA GLY A 102 6.09 -10.18 4.27
C GLY A 102 6.41 -11.65 3.94
N LYS A 103 6.18 -12.58 4.88
CA LYS A 103 6.44 -14.02 4.70
C LYS A 103 5.30 -14.76 3.99
N THR A 104 4.14 -14.14 3.82
CA THR A 104 2.94 -14.80 3.29
C THR A 104 2.81 -14.62 1.80
N ARG A 105 2.74 -15.72 1.05
CA ARG A 105 2.62 -15.69 -0.42
C ARG A 105 1.32 -15.01 -0.87
N GLU A 106 0.25 -15.23 -0.12
CA GLU A 106 -1.10 -14.73 -0.40
C GLU A 106 -1.13 -13.20 -0.33
N PHE A 107 -0.38 -12.59 0.59
CA PHE A 107 -0.25 -11.13 0.65
C PHE A 107 0.45 -10.58 -0.59
N TRP A 108 1.58 -11.17 -1.01
CA TRP A 108 2.27 -10.72 -2.22
C TRP A 108 1.41 -10.92 -3.48
N LYS A 109 0.62 -12.00 -3.55
CA LYS A 109 -0.37 -12.17 -4.62
C LYS A 109 -1.40 -11.03 -4.64
N LEU A 110 -1.89 -10.58 -3.48
CA LEU A 110 -2.79 -9.43 -3.36
C LEU A 110 -2.13 -8.15 -3.89
N ILE A 111 -0.87 -7.89 -3.54
CA ILE A 111 -0.12 -6.71 -4.01
C ILE A 111 0.13 -6.78 -5.53
N GLU A 112 0.54 -7.95 -6.04
CA GLU A 112 0.87 -8.16 -7.45
C GLU A 112 -0.36 -8.24 -8.38
N GLN A 113 -1.57 -8.49 -7.84
CA GLN A 113 -2.80 -8.48 -8.63
C GLN A 113 -2.98 -7.15 -9.38
N GLY A 114 -2.61 -6.02 -8.76
CA GLY A 114 -2.69 -4.70 -9.40
C GLY A 114 -1.68 -4.48 -10.53
N GLU A 115 -0.61 -5.28 -10.58
CA GLU A 115 0.42 -5.18 -11.63
C GLU A 115 0.05 -5.96 -12.91
N LYS A 116 -0.78 -7.01 -12.78
CA LYS A 116 -1.09 -7.93 -13.87
C LYS A 116 -2.16 -7.43 -14.84
N THR A 117 -2.88 -6.37 -14.50
CA THR A 117 -3.97 -5.83 -15.33
C THR A 117 -3.46 -5.22 -16.64
N ARG A 118 -2.15 -4.97 -16.78
CA ARG A 118 -1.53 -4.43 -18.02
C ARG A 118 -1.25 -5.47 -19.12
N LYS A 119 -1.72 -6.71 -19.00
CA LYS A 119 -1.62 -7.72 -20.08
C LYS A 119 -3.00 -8.16 -20.55
N ALA A 120 -3.65 -7.32 -21.34
CA ALA A 120 -4.70 -7.70 -22.27
C ALA A 120 -4.55 -6.83 -23.53
#